data_AF-X0Z9H0-F1
#
_entry.id   AF-X0Z9H0-F1
#
_cell.length_a   1.000
_cell.length_b   1.000
_cell.length_c   1.000
_cell.angle_alpha   90.00
_cell.angle_beta   90.00
_cell.angle_gamma   90.00
#
_symmetry.space_group_name_H-M   'P 1'
#
loop_
_entity.id
_entity.type
_entity.pdbx_description
1 polymer ?
#
loop_
_entity_poly.entity_id
_entity_poly.type
_entity_poly.pdbx_seq_one_letter_code
_entity_poly.pdbx_strand_id
1 'polypeptide(L)'
;MVYSAIYDPNEFIASFGDKDELVSSLDIPRNYNSTLIAVVIAAKVFILPYFLFTPSLISVILSADSFAGEKERKTMESLALLPVSKKELVVGKVLSVFIPAILLSFIFFAILCVEINLLAFRYLDGNILIITDLTFVLAIFILTPVFTFFNILVTIIVSSRSKNFKNAQTVSGLLIMPVLIIIFTQIFNPTFLSPVTIIIFSLFLGGLCVIILEFGYRYLSIEKLILVH
;
A
#
# COMPACT_ATOMS: atom_id res chain seq x y z
N MET A 1 12.05 10.45 16.43
CA MET A 1 11.09 11.23 15.62
C MET A 1 9.88 11.68 16.45
N VAL A 2 9.07 10.77 17.02
CA VAL A 2 7.97 11.18 17.92
C VAL A 2 8.50 11.80 19.22
N TYR A 3 9.55 11.23 19.82
CA TYR A 3 10.20 11.80 21.00
C TYR A 3 10.75 13.22 20.77
N SER A 4 11.43 13.46 19.64
CA SER A 4 11.94 14.77 19.25
C SER A 4 10.82 15.77 18.94
N ALA A 5 9.71 15.30 18.34
CA ALA A 5 8.52 16.12 18.11
C ALA A 5 7.83 16.58 19.41
N ILE A 6 7.97 15.83 20.49
CA ILE A 6 7.39 16.17 21.79
C ILE A 6 8.31 17.08 22.61
N TYR A 7 9.62 16.79 22.63
CA TYR A 7 10.59 17.49 23.48
C TYR A 7 11.05 18.83 22.88
N ASP A 8 11.37 18.86 21.57
CA ASP A 8 11.83 20.07 20.85
C ASP A 8 11.05 20.27 19.53
N PRO A 9 9.75 20.65 19.61
CA PRO A 9 8.88 20.68 18.44
C PRO A 9 9.28 21.69 17.38
N ASN A 10 9.83 22.84 17.77
CA ASN A 10 10.24 23.87 16.80
C ASN A 10 11.49 23.44 16.02
N GLU A 11 12.46 22.80 16.68
CA GLU A 11 13.65 22.26 16.03
C GLU A 11 13.28 21.09 15.11
N PHE A 12 12.36 20.23 15.55
CA PHE A 12 11.81 19.16 14.72
C PHE A 12 11.14 19.71 13.45
N ILE A 13 10.28 20.72 13.56
CA ILE A 13 9.63 21.32 12.39
C ILE A 13 10.67 21.97 11.47
N ALA A 14 11.62 22.73 12.03
CA ALA A 14 12.68 23.39 11.27
C ALA A 14 13.56 22.40 10.48
N SER A 15 13.68 21.15 10.94
CA SER A 15 14.43 20.11 10.22
C SER A 15 13.79 19.73 8.86
N PHE A 16 12.51 20.03 8.66
CA PHE A 16 11.78 19.74 7.41
C PHE A 16 11.55 20.97 6.54
N GLY A 17 11.78 22.18 7.05
CA GLY A 17 11.58 23.43 6.33
C GLY A 17 10.80 24.46 7.13
N ASP A 18 10.18 25.40 6.41
CA ASP A 18 9.41 26.47 7.04
C ASP A 18 8.08 25.97 7.59
N LYS A 19 7.71 26.44 8.79
CA LYS A 19 6.51 25.99 9.51
C LYS A 19 5.24 26.32 8.73
N ASP A 20 5.15 27.52 8.17
CA ASP A 20 3.94 27.97 7.48
C ASP A 20 3.73 27.24 6.15
N GLU A 21 4.83 26.93 5.44
CA GLU A 21 4.81 26.10 4.24
C GLU A 21 4.35 24.66 4.56
N LEU A 22 4.89 24.04 5.62
CA LEU A 22 4.49 22.69 6.04
C LEU A 22 3.04 22.61 6.50
N VAL A 23 2.58 23.60 7.27
CA VAL A 23 1.19 23.67 7.74
C VAL A 23 0.22 23.83 6.56
N SER A 24 0.57 24.62 5.54
CA SER A 24 -0.27 24.79 4.35
C SER A 24 -0.27 23.57 3.43
N SER A 25 0.89 22.95 3.18
CA SER A 25 1.03 21.82 2.25
C SER A 25 0.48 20.52 2.82
N LEU A 26 0.57 20.32 4.13
CA LEU A 26 0.05 19.14 4.82
C LEU A 26 -1.38 19.34 5.34
N ASP A 27 -2.06 20.43 4.98
CA ASP A 27 -3.45 20.72 5.41
C ASP A 27 -3.63 20.61 6.94
N ILE A 28 -2.69 21.19 7.70
CA ILE A 28 -2.71 21.17 9.17
C ILE A 28 -3.46 22.41 9.67
N PRO A 29 -4.41 22.27 10.63
CA PRO A 29 -5.08 23.43 11.22
C PRO A 29 -4.08 24.41 11.86
N ARG A 30 -4.13 25.68 11.45
CA ARG A 30 -3.23 26.74 11.94
C ARG A 30 -3.37 27.05 13.43
N ASN A 31 -4.49 26.64 14.04
CA ASN A 31 -4.77 26.86 15.45
C ASN A 31 -4.00 25.90 16.38
N TYR A 32 -3.23 24.96 15.84
CA TYR A 32 -2.48 23.99 16.62
C TYR A 32 -1.20 24.58 17.20
N ASN A 33 -0.89 24.20 18.45
CA ASN A 33 0.38 24.50 19.08
C ASN A 33 1.53 23.81 18.31
N SER A 34 2.77 24.33 18.40
CA SER A 34 3.93 23.77 17.71
C SER A 34 4.14 22.27 18.04
N THR A 35 3.90 21.84 19.28
CA THR A 35 3.96 20.41 19.67
C THR A 35 2.96 19.56 18.89
N LEU A 36 1.75 20.07 18.70
CA LEU A 36 0.70 19.38 17.95
C LEU A 36 1.02 19.29 16.47
N ILE A 37 1.53 20.37 15.89
CA ILE A 37 1.98 20.38 14.50
C ILE A 37 3.10 19.35 14.30
N ALA A 38 4.09 19.31 15.19
CA ALA A 38 5.18 18.35 15.13
C ALA A 38 4.69 16.89 15.24
N VAL A 39 3.75 16.60 16.15
CA VAL A 39 3.14 15.27 16.30
C VAL A 39 2.33 14.87 15.06
N VAL A 40 1.54 15.79 14.49
CA VAL A 40 0.79 15.55 13.24
C VAL A 40 1.74 15.25 12.09
N ILE A 41 2.81 16.02 11.92
CA ILE A 41 3.81 15.80 10.87
C ILE A 41 4.45 14.42 11.04
N ALA A 42 4.89 14.08 12.25
CA ALA A 42 5.46 12.76 12.54
C ALA A 42 4.45 11.65 12.22
N ALA A 43 3.20 11.79 12.66
CA ALA A 43 2.13 10.83 12.38
C ALA A 43 1.91 10.66 10.87
N LYS A 44 1.84 11.75 10.10
CA LYS A 44 1.67 11.69 8.64
C LYS A 44 2.85 10.97 7.97
N VAL A 45 4.08 11.33 8.32
CA VAL A 45 5.31 10.71 7.79
C VAL A 45 5.34 9.19 8.01
N PHE A 46 4.82 8.69 9.14
CA PHE A 46 4.76 7.26 9.40
C PHE A 46 3.52 6.58 8.82
N ILE A 47 2.31 7.11 9.03
CA ILE A 47 1.09 6.39 8.66
C ILE A 47 0.93 6.28 7.14
N LEU A 48 1.16 7.37 6.40
CA LEU A 48 0.92 7.43 4.96
C LEU A 48 1.66 6.34 4.16
N PRO A 49 2.99 6.17 4.30
CA PRO A 49 3.67 5.15 3.52
C PRO A 49 3.43 3.72 4.05
N TYR A 50 3.04 3.54 5.32
CA TYR A 50 2.67 2.23 5.86
C TYR A 50 1.39 1.67 5.24
N PHE A 51 0.48 2.52 4.76
CA PHE A 51 -0.68 2.11 3.96
C PHE A 51 -0.32 1.43 2.64
N LEU A 52 0.87 1.68 2.12
CA LEU A 52 1.37 0.99 0.94
C LEU A 52 2.07 -0.31 1.32
N PHE A 53 2.76 -0.33 2.46
CA PHE A 53 3.53 -1.49 2.92
C PHE A 53 2.66 -2.69 3.28
N THR A 54 1.65 -2.49 4.12
CA THR A 54 0.79 -3.56 4.65
C THR A 54 0.08 -4.37 3.56
N PRO A 55 -0.75 -3.76 2.67
CA PRO A 55 -1.46 -4.52 1.64
C PRO A 55 -0.52 -5.12 0.60
N SER A 56 0.69 -4.56 0.41
CA SER A 56 1.69 -5.11 -0.50
C SER A 56 2.25 -6.43 0.01
N LEU A 57 2.63 -6.49 1.29
CA LEU A 57 3.05 -7.74 1.91
C LEU A 57 1.96 -8.80 1.78
N ILE A 58 0.74 -8.47 2.17
CA ILE A 58 -0.37 -9.42 2.21
C ILE A 58 -0.71 -9.91 0.81
N SER A 59 -0.82 -8.99 -0.16
CA SER A 59 -1.14 -9.35 -1.55
C SER A 59 -0.08 -10.23 -2.19
N VAL A 60 1.21 -9.99 -1.94
CA VAL A 60 2.30 -10.85 -2.44
C VAL A 60 2.21 -12.26 -1.85
N ILE A 61 2.01 -12.37 -0.54
CA ILE A 61 1.93 -13.66 0.17
C ILE A 61 0.72 -14.46 -0.35
N LEU A 62 -0.46 -13.84 -0.34
CA LEU A 62 -1.71 -14.50 -0.75
C LEU A 62 -1.72 -14.84 -2.24
N SER A 63 -1.18 -13.97 -3.10
CA SER A 63 -1.08 -14.26 -4.53
C SER A 63 -0.10 -15.40 -4.77
N ALA A 64 1.08 -15.39 -4.15
CA ALA A 64 2.04 -16.47 -4.32
C ALA A 64 1.45 -17.83 -3.89
N ASP A 65 0.68 -17.89 -2.80
CA ASP A 65 0.06 -19.14 -2.35
C ASP A 65 -1.06 -19.59 -3.29
N SER A 66 -1.95 -18.68 -3.69
CA SER A 66 -3.07 -19.02 -4.59
C SER A 66 -2.64 -19.42 -6.00
N PHE A 67 -1.51 -18.91 -6.50
CA PHE A 67 -1.02 -19.25 -7.85
C PHE A 67 0.09 -20.31 -7.82
N ALA A 68 1.21 -20.06 -7.15
CA ALA A 68 2.33 -21.00 -7.13
C ALA A 68 2.10 -22.16 -6.14
N GLY A 69 1.47 -21.90 -4.99
CA GLY A 69 1.14 -22.95 -4.01
C GLY A 69 0.11 -23.95 -4.55
N GLU A 70 -0.95 -23.49 -5.20
CA GLU A 70 -1.92 -24.37 -5.86
C GLU A 70 -1.31 -25.16 -7.04
N LYS A 71 -0.35 -24.55 -7.77
CA LYS A 71 0.42 -25.24 -8.81
C LYS A 71 1.23 -26.39 -8.21
N GLU A 72 1.95 -26.13 -7.12
CA GLU A 72 2.75 -27.12 -6.40
C GLU A 72 1.90 -28.28 -5.85
N ARG A 73 0.67 -27.98 -5.41
CA ARG A 73 -0.31 -28.97 -4.93
C ARG A 73 -1.09 -29.68 -6.05
N LYS A 74 -0.84 -29.34 -7.32
CA LYS A 74 -1.57 -29.86 -8.52
C LYS A 74 -3.08 -29.65 -8.48
N THR A 75 -3.57 -28.71 -7.68
CA THR A 75 -5.02 -28.44 -7.58
C THR A 75 -5.53 -27.61 -8.76
N MET A 76 -4.65 -26.89 -9.46
CA MET A 76 -5.03 -26.07 -10.61
C MET A 76 -5.53 -26.90 -11.80
N GLU A 77 -5.07 -28.15 -11.95
CA GLU A 77 -5.56 -29.08 -12.99
C GLU A 77 -7.02 -29.47 -12.72
N SER A 78 -7.36 -29.74 -11.46
CA SER A 78 -8.73 -30.02 -11.06
C SER A 78 -9.63 -28.79 -11.23
N LEU A 79 -9.12 -27.59 -10.95
CA LEU A 79 -9.84 -26.33 -11.12
C LEU A 79 -10.15 -26.01 -12.59
N ALA A 80 -9.29 -26.44 -13.51
CA ALA A 80 -9.48 -26.26 -14.95
C ALA A 80 -10.56 -27.19 -15.56
N LEU A 81 -10.97 -28.24 -14.83
CA LEU A 81 -12.04 -29.15 -15.25
C LEU A 81 -13.44 -28.64 -14.86
N LEU A 82 -13.52 -27.56 -14.07
CA LEU A 82 -14.80 -26.96 -13.68
C LEU A 82 -15.48 -26.29 -14.89
N PRO A 83 -16.83 -26.30 -14.96
CA PRO A 83 -17.60 -25.67 -16.03
C PRO A 83 -17.66 -24.14 -15.84
N VAL A 84 -16.52 -23.49 -15.61
CA VAL A 84 -16.37 -22.03 -15.46
C VAL A 84 -15.38 -21.51 -16.50
N SER A 85 -15.59 -20.29 -16.99
CA SER A 85 -14.62 -19.73 -17.93
C SER A 85 -13.29 -19.43 -17.24
N LYS A 86 -12.18 -19.58 -17.96
CA LYS A 86 -10.83 -19.29 -17.42
C LYS A 86 -10.69 -17.85 -16.93
N LYS A 87 -11.41 -16.91 -17.57
CA LYS A 87 -11.45 -15.50 -17.17
C LYS A 87 -12.14 -15.30 -15.83
N GLU A 88 -13.30 -15.92 -15.63
CA GLU A 88 -14.01 -15.87 -14.35
C GLU A 88 -13.18 -16.47 -13.22
N LEU A 89 -12.46 -17.56 -13.50
CA LEU A 89 -11.57 -18.19 -12.53
C LEU A 89 -10.42 -17.27 -12.11
N VAL A 90 -9.74 -16.64 -13.06
CA VAL A 90 -8.64 -15.70 -12.80
C VAL A 90 -9.14 -14.47 -12.03
N VAL A 91 -10.24 -13.87 -12.47
CA VAL A 91 -10.83 -12.70 -11.79
C VAL A 91 -11.27 -13.07 -10.38
N GLY A 92 -11.88 -14.24 -10.19
CA GLY A 92 -12.25 -14.75 -8.88
C GLY A 92 -11.04 -14.90 -7.95
N LYS A 93 -9.92 -15.45 -8.44
CA LYS A 93 -8.67 -15.55 -7.66
C LYS A 93 -8.06 -14.19 -7.32
N VAL A 94 -8.06 -13.27 -8.29
CA VAL A 94 -7.55 -11.91 -8.05
C VAL A 94 -8.39 -11.23 -6.98
N LEU A 95 -9.72 -11.32 -7.05
CA LEU A 95 -10.62 -10.75 -6.05
C LEU A 95 -10.50 -11.45 -4.68
N SER A 96 -10.31 -12.77 -4.66
CA SER A 96 -10.14 -13.52 -3.40
C SER A 96 -8.85 -13.16 -2.68
N VAL A 97 -7.86 -12.60 -3.37
CA VAL A 97 -6.63 -12.05 -2.76
C VAL A 97 -6.77 -10.54 -2.47
N PHE A 98 -7.34 -9.79 -3.41
CA PHE A 98 -7.46 -8.34 -3.33
C PHE A 98 -8.34 -7.89 -2.16
N ILE A 99 -9.53 -8.48 -2.02
CA ILE A 99 -10.49 -8.12 -0.98
C ILE A 99 -9.89 -8.28 0.43
N PRO A 100 -9.34 -9.45 0.83
CA PRO A 100 -8.75 -9.59 2.16
C PRO A 100 -7.50 -8.73 2.36
N ALA A 101 -6.68 -8.50 1.33
CA ALA A 101 -5.53 -7.61 1.44
C ALA A 101 -5.93 -6.17 1.76
N ILE A 102 -6.96 -5.66 1.07
CA ILE A 102 -7.51 -4.32 1.30
C ILE A 102 -8.20 -4.25 2.66
N LEU A 103 -9.06 -5.20 3.01
CA LEU A 103 -9.73 -5.23 4.32
C LEU A 103 -8.73 -5.23 5.47
N LEU A 104 -7.67 -6.03 5.37
CA LEU A 104 -6.64 -6.08 6.40
C LEU A 104 -5.87 -4.75 6.48
N SER A 105 -5.62 -4.08 5.36
CA SER A 105 -5.03 -2.73 5.39
C SER A 105 -5.90 -1.70 6.13
N PHE A 106 -7.23 -1.75 5.97
CA PHE A 106 -8.16 -0.90 6.72
C PHE A 106 -8.15 -1.22 8.22
N ILE A 107 -8.10 -2.50 8.58
CA ILE A 107 -8.02 -2.93 9.99
C ILE A 107 -6.72 -2.41 10.63
N PHE A 108 -5.58 -2.59 9.95
CA PHE A 108 -4.29 -2.09 10.43
C PHE A 108 -4.30 -0.57 10.60
N PHE A 109 -4.92 0.15 9.67
CA PHE A 109 -5.07 1.61 9.80
C PHE A 109 -5.92 2.00 11.00
N ALA A 110 -7.07 1.36 11.19
CA ALA A 110 -7.93 1.65 12.34
C ALA A 110 -7.16 1.46 13.66
N ILE A 111 -6.36 0.40 13.76
CA ILE A 111 -5.49 0.14 14.92
C ILE A 111 -4.46 1.27 15.08
N LEU A 112 -3.73 1.65 14.03
CA LEU A 112 -2.73 2.72 14.09
C LEU A 112 -3.34 4.08 14.47
N CYS A 113 -4.53 4.40 13.95
CA CYS A 113 -5.25 5.61 14.34
C CYS A 113 -5.61 5.62 15.82
N VAL A 114 -6.08 4.49 16.34
CA VAL A 114 -6.40 4.35 17.78
C VAL A 114 -5.13 4.49 18.61
N GLU A 115 -4.05 3.81 18.26
CA GLU A 115 -2.76 3.88 18.98
C GLU A 115 -2.21 5.31 19.03
N ILE A 116 -2.20 6.01 17.89
CA ILE A 116 -1.70 7.38 17.83
C ILE A 116 -2.58 8.33 18.64
N ASN A 117 -3.90 8.19 18.57
CA ASN A 117 -4.80 8.99 19.39
C ASN A 117 -4.60 8.72 20.88
N LEU A 118 -4.40 7.47 21.30
CA LEU A 118 -4.10 7.13 22.69
C LEU A 118 -2.78 7.74 23.17
N LEU A 119 -1.74 7.70 22.34
CA LEU A 119 -0.42 8.27 22.66
C LEU A 119 -0.43 9.80 22.67
N ALA A 120 -1.16 10.42 21.73
CA ALA A 120 -1.23 11.86 21.57
C ALA A 120 -2.32 12.52 22.41
N PHE A 121 -3.20 11.76 23.08
CA PHE A 121 -4.37 12.27 23.81
C PHE A 121 -4.02 13.37 24.81
N ARG A 122 -2.91 13.21 25.53
CA ARG A 122 -2.42 14.19 26.53
C ARG A 122 -1.92 15.50 25.91
N TYR A 123 -1.53 15.47 24.64
CA TYR A 123 -0.99 16.62 23.92
C TYR A 123 -2.04 17.31 23.06
N LEU A 124 -3.17 16.65 22.79
CA LEU A 124 -4.30 17.13 21.99
C LEU A 124 -5.35 17.91 22.78
N ASP A 125 -5.09 18.22 24.05
CA ASP A 125 -6.04 18.90 24.94
C ASP A 125 -7.43 18.23 24.95
N GLY A 126 -7.46 16.90 24.83
CA GLY A 126 -8.68 16.11 24.75
C GLY A 126 -9.36 16.04 23.37
N ASN A 127 -8.77 16.64 22.33
CA ASN A 127 -9.25 16.48 20.96
C ASN A 127 -8.83 15.13 20.36
N ILE A 128 -9.69 14.59 19.50
CA ILE A 128 -9.39 13.40 18.71
C ILE A 128 -8.77 13.87 17.40
N LEU A 129 -7.58 13.37 17.11
CA LEU A 129 -6.89 13.59 15.85
C LEU A 129 -7.50 12.66 14.81
N ILE A 130 -8.51 13.17 14.09
CA ILE A 130 -9.11 12.49 12.95
C ILE A 130 -8.35 12.92 11.70
N ILE A 131 -7.47 12.05 11.22
CA ILE A 131 -6.72 12.30 9.99
C ILE A 131 -7.61 11.94 8.81
N THR A 132 -8.46 12.88 8.38
CA THR A 132 -9.32 12.75 7.20
C THR A 132 -9.01 13.83 6.16
N ASP A 133 -7.76 14.26 6.09
CA ASP A 133 -7.34 15.17 5.03
C ASP A 133 -7.38 14.48 3.66
N LEU A 134 -7.48 15.29 2.61
CA LEU A 134 -7.58 14.82 1.23
C LEU A 134 -6.48 13.81 0.88
N THR A 135 -5.26 14.02 1.38
CA THR A 135 -4.11 13.13 1.18
C THR A 135 -4.40 11.70 1.63
N PHE A 136 -4.99 11.53 2.82
CA PHE A 136 -5.31 10.21 3.37
C PHE A 136 -6.43 9.54 2.58
N VAL A 137 -7.46 10.29 2.21
CA VAL A 137 -8.57 9.78 1.40
C VAL A 137 -8.06 9.28 0.04
N LEU A 138 -7.18 10.04 -0.62
CA LEU A 138 -6.57 9.63 -1.88
C LEU A 138 -5.64 8.43 -1.71
N ALA A 139 -4.82 8.41 -0.65
CA ALA A 139 -3.94 7.29 -0.36
C ALA A 139 -4.73 5.99 -0.17
N ILE A 140 -5.77 6.02 0.66
CA ILE A 140 -6.51 4.82 1.08
C ILE A 140 -7.47 4.31 0.00
N PHE A 141 -8.15 5.19 -0.73
CA PHE A 141 -9.18 4.79 -1.70
C PHE A 141 -8.67 4.73 -3.14
N ILE A 142 -7.51 5.31 -3.45
CA ILE A 142 -6.97 5.32 -4.80
C ILE A 142 -5.61 4.62 -4.86
N LEU A 143 -4.60 5.16 -4.18
CA LEU A 143 -3.24 4.67 -4.33
C LEU A 143 -3.08 3.23 -3.83
N THR A 144 -3.58 2.93 -2.63
CA THR A 144 -3.50 1.61 -2.02
C THR A 144 -4.20 0.54 -2.86
N PRO A 145 -5.47 0.71 -3.31
CA PRO A 145 -6.12 -0.21 -4.24
C PRO A 145 -5.34 -0.44 -5.53
N VAL A 146 -4.92 0.63 -6.20
CA VAL A 146 -4.19 0.52 -7.48
C VAL A 146 -2.87 -0.21 -7.28
N PHE A 147 -2.14 0.09 -6.21
CA PHE A 147 -0.85 -0.52 -5.91
C PHE A 147 -0.97 -1.98 -5.49
N THR A 148 -1.99 -2.31 -4.69
CA THR A 148 -2.29 -3.70 -4.31
C THR A 148 -2.63 -4.53 -5.55
N PHE A 149 -3.45 -3.99 -6.45
CA PHE A 149 -3.79 -4.65 -7.69
C PHE A 149 -2.55 -4.87 -8.58
N PHE A 150 -1.69 -3.85 -8.69
CA PHE A 150 -0.39 -3.96 -9.38
C PHE A 150 0.45 -5.12 -8.81
N ASN A 151 0.59 -5.21 -7.49
CA ASN A 151 1.35 -6.27 -6.84
C ASN A 151 0.80 -7.66 -7.14
N ILE A 152 -0.53 -7.82 -7.14
CA ILE A 152 -1.18 -9.07 -7.52
C ILE A 152 -0.84 -9.45 -8.96
N LEU A 153 -0.99 -8.51 -9.90
CA LEU A 153 -0.70 -8.77 -11.33
C LEU A 153 0.75 -9.18 -11.56
N VAL A 154 1.71 -8.49 -10.94
CA VAL A 154 3.14 -8.85 -11.08
C VAL A 154 3.42 -10.20 -10.40
N THR A 155 2.83 -10.46 -9.23
CA THR A 155 3.00 -11.74 -8.52
C THR A 155 2.43 -12.90 -9.32
N ILE A 156 1.33 -12.73 -10.05
CA ILE A 156 0.80 -13.75 -10.98
C ILE A 156 1.83 -14.10 -12.05
N ILE A 157 2.45 -13.08 -12.66
CA ILE A 157 3.48 -13.27 -13.69
C ILE A 157 4.67 -14.03 -13.12
N VAL A 158 5.17 -13.62 -11.96
CA VAL A 158 6.31 -14.27 -11.29
C VAL A 158 5.96 -15.71 -10.88
N SER A 159 4.76 -15.93 -10.35
CA SER A 159 4.29 -17.24 -9.87
C SER A 159 4.20 -18.25 -11.00
N SER A 160 3.79 -17.84 -12.20
CA SER A 160 3.74 -18.76 -13.35
C SER A 160 5.10 -19.33 -13.76
N ARG A 161 6.16 -18.53 -13.61
CA ARG A 161 7.55 -18.90 -13.91
C ARG A 161 8.25 -19.59 -12.75
N SER A 162 7.61 -19.62 -11.59
CA SER A 162 8.16 -20.20 -10.37
C SER A 162 7.78 -21.68 -10.26
N LYS A 163 8.69 -22.46 -9.67
CA LYS A 163 8.49 -23.90 -9.45
C LYS A 163 7.71 -24.20 -8.17
N ASN A 164 7.84 -23.34 -7.16
CA ASN A 164 7.32 -23.56 -5.80
C ASN A 164 6.84 -22.24 -5.19
N PHE A 165 5.95 -22.33 -4.20
CA PHE A 165 5.42 -21.18 -3.44
C PHE A 165 6.53 -20.26 -2.91
N LYS A 166 7.53 -20.82 -2.22
CA LYS A 166 8.61 -20.04 -1.60
C LYS A 166 9.41 -19.22 -2.63
N ASN A 167 9.65 -19.77 -3.82
CA ASN A 167 10.38 -19.04 -4.86
C ASN A 167 9.55 -17.88 -5.40
N ALA A 168 8.26 -18.12 -5.67
CA ALA A 168 7.34 -17.08 -6.12
C ALA A 168 7.22 -15.94 -5.09
N GLN A 169 7.09 -16.31 -3.81
CA GLN A 169 6.99 -15.36 -2.70
C GLN A 169 8.27 -14.52 -2.54
N THR A 170 9.46 -15.13 -2.59
CA THR A 170 10.72 -14.39 -2.44
C THR A 170 10.96 -13.43 -3.61
N VAL A 171 10.75 -13.89 -4.85
CA VAL A 171 10.96 -13.04 -6.03
C VAL A 171 9.92 -11.92 -6.08
N SER A 172 8.65 -12.22 -5.81
CA SER A 172 7.59 -11.21 -5.74
C SER A 172 7.74 -10.30 -4.52
N GLY A 173 8.40 -10.77 -3.46
CA GLY A 173 8.75 -9.98 -2.29
C GLY A 173 9.64 -8.77 -2.62
N LEU A 174 10.38 -8.80 -3.73
CA LEU A 174 11.12 -7.64 -4.22
C LEU A 174 10.22 -6.45 -4.57
N LEU A 175 8.91 -6.66 -4.77
CA LEU A 175 7.94 -5.58 -4.95
C LEU A 175 7.79 -4.69 -3.72
N ILE A 176 8.32 -5.10 -2.57
CA ILE A 176 8.40 -4.24 -1.40
C ILE A 176 9.45 -3.13 -1.54
N MET A 177 10.47 -3.32 -2.38
CA MET A 177 11.59 -2.37 -2.49
C MET A 177 11.14 -0.97 -2.90
N PRO A 178 10.27 -0.79 -3.93
CA PRO A 178 9.68 0.52 -4.23
C PRO A 178 8.97 1.17 -3.03
N VAL A 179 8.29 0.36 -2.21
CA VAL A 179 7.62 0.87 -1.00
C VAL A 179 8.62 1.36 0.02
N LEU A 180 9.71 0.61 0.22
CA LEU A 180 10.79 1.03 1.12
C LEU A 180 11.40 2.36 0.65
N ILE A 181 11.60 2.54 -0.66
CA ILE A 181 12.07 3.81 -1.22
C ILE A 181 11.10 4.94 -0.85
N ILE A 182 9.78 4.75 -1.04
CA ILE A 182 8.78 5.75 -0.67
C ILE A 182 8.82 6.05 0.84
N ILE A 183 8.94 5.03 1.69
CA ILE A 183 9.07 5.18 3.15
C ILE A 183 10.30 6.04 3.48
N PHE A 184 11.47 5.71 2.92
CA PHE A 184 12.68 6.47 3.14
C PHE A 184 12.54 7.92 2.66
N THR A 185 11.99 8.13 1.46
CA THR A 185 11.75 9.49 0.95
C THR A 185 10.80 10.28 1.84
N GLN A 186 9.75 9.65 2.37
CA GLN A 186 8.81 10.29 3.29
C GLN A 186 9.44 10.70 4.62
N ILE A 187 10.38 9.91 5.16
CA ILE A 187 11.08 10.24 6.41
C ILE A 187 11.87 11.54 6.27
N PHE A 188 12.49 11.78 5.11
CA PHE A 188 13.25 13.01 4.85
C PHE A 188 12.39 14.15 4.30
N ASN A 189 11.29 13.83 3.63
CA ASN A 189 10.40 14.81 3.01
C ASN A 189 8.92 14.48 3.32
N PRO A 190 8.34 15.12 4.35
CA PRO A 190 6.94 14.92 4.74
C PRO A 190 5.95 15.24 3.62
N THR A 191 6.26 16.19 2.73
CA THR A 191 5.35 16.65 1.67
C THR A 191 5.42 15.79 0.40
N PHE A 192 6.31 14.78 0.36
CA PHE A 192 6.49 13.94 -0.83
C PHE A 192 5.21 13.17 -1.22
N LEU A 193 4.43 12.65 -0.28
CA LEU A 193 3.08 12.11 -0.49
C LEU A 193 2.05 13.23 -0.29
N SER A 194 1.99 14.16 -1.24
CA SER A 194 0.92 15.14 -1.34
C SER A 194 -0.24 14.60 -2.19
N PRO A 195 -1.43 15.23 -2.16
CA PRO A 195 -2.55 14.85 -3.02
C PRO A 195 -2.18 14.73 -4.51
N VAL A 196 -1.34 15.65 -5.01
CA VAL A 196 -0.92 15.69 -6.42
C VAL A 196 0.00 14.51 -6.74
N THR A 197 1.02 14.26 -5.91
CA THR A 197 1.96 13.15 -6.16
C THR A 197 1.27 11.80 -6.03
N ILE A 198 0.33 11.66 -5.11
CA ILE A 198 -0.52 10.47 -4.97
C ILE A 198 -1.29 10.19 -6.27
N ILE A 199 -1.93 11.21 -6.85
CA ILE A 199 -2.67 11.06 -8.11
C ILE A 199 -1.72 10.67 -9.25
N ILE A 200 -0.56 11.32 -9.35
CA ILE A 200 0.45 10.99 -10.38
C ILE A 200 0.91 9.53 -10.24
N PHE A 201 1.26 9.08 -9.03
CA PHE A 201 1.66 7.69 -8.81
C PHE A 201 0.53 6.71 -9.11
N SER A 202 -0.70 7.04 -8.72
CA SER A 202 -1.87 6.20 -8.99
C SER A 202 -2.14 6.07 -10.48
N LEU A 203 -2.03 7.16 -11.25
CA LEU A 203 -2.18 7.15 -12.70
C LEU A 203 -1.05 6.36 -13.37
N PHE A 204 0.19 6.54 -12.91
CA PHE A 204 1.34 5.80 -13.42
C PHE A 204 1.19 4.29 -13.19
N LEU A 205 0.89 3.88 -11.95
CA LEU A 205 0.67 2.48 -11.59
C LEU A 205 -0.56 1.90 -12.29
N GLY A 206 -1.65 2.68 -12.38
CA GLY A 206 -2.85 2.30 -13.11
C GLY A 206 -2.58 2.06 -14.59
N GLY A 207 -1.78 2.93 -15.22
CA GLY A 207 -1.29 2.74 -16.58
C GLY A 207 -0.47 1.47 -16.74
N LEU A 208 0.45 1.18 -15.79
CA LEU A 208 1.19 -0.08 -15.78
C LEU A 208 0.28 -1.29 -15.63
N CYS A 209 -0.77 -1.23 -14.80
CA CYS A 209 -1.76 -2.29 -14.66
C CYS A 209 -2.48 -2.55 -15.98
N VAL A 210 -2.92 -1.50 -16.70
CA VAL A 210 -3.54 -1.64 -18.02
C VAL A 210 -2.58 -2.28 -19.02
N ILE A 211 -1.32 -1.82 -19.06
CA ILE A 211 -0.29 -2.41 -19.92
C ILE A 211 -0.08 -3.88 -19.58
N ILE A 212 0.07 -4.24 -18.30
CA ILE A 212 0.25 -5.62 -17.86
C ILE A 212 -0.95 -6.49 -18.26
N LEU A 213 -2.18 -5.99 -18.11
CA LEU A 213 -3.37 -6.71 -18.53
C LEU A 213 -3.39 -6.89 -20.05
N GLU A 214 -3.13 -5.85 -20.85
CA GLU A 214 -3.08 -5.95 -22.31
C GLU A 214 -1.99 -6.91 -22.81
N PHE A 215 -0.79 -6.85 -22.23
CA PHE A 215 0.29 -7.78 -22.54
C PHE A 215 -0.04 -9.21 -22.09
N GLY A 216 -0.71 -9.35 -20.93
CA GLY A 216 -1.26 -10.63 -20.44
C GLY A 216 -2.44 -11.15 -21.27
N TYR A 217 -3.12 -10.31 -22.04
CA TYR A 217 -4.09 -10.78 -23.02
C TYR A 217 -3.43 -11.16 -24.36
N ARG A 218 -2.43 -10.39 -24.81
CA ARG A 218 -1.83 -10.54 -26.15
C ARG A 218 -0.68 -11.56 -26.24
N TYR A 219 0.24 -11.57 -25.27
CA TYR A 219 1.51 -12.31 -25.39
C TYR A 219 1.59 -13.54 -24.48
N LEU A 220 1.09 -13.42 -23.27
CA LEU A 220 1.05 -14.49 -22.29
C LEU A 220 -0.40 -14.62 -21.88
N SER A 221 -1.22 -15.34 -22.63
CA SER A 221 -2.61 -15.59 -22.21
C SER A 221 -2.59 -15.90 -20.72
N ILE A 222 -3.15 -15.03 -19.87
CA ILE A 222 -3.16 -15.24 -18.42
C ILE A 222 -3.76 -16.63 -18.10
N GLU A 223 -4.61 -17.11 -19.02
CA GLU A 223 -5.17 -18.46 -19.12
C GLU A 223 -4.15 -19.59 -19.37
N LYS A 224 -3.07 -19.33 -20.11
CA LYS A 224 -1.93 -20.26 -20.31
C LYS A 224 -0.93 -20.21 -19.15
N LEU A 225 -0.79 -19.10 -18.42
CA LEU A 225 0.08 -19.03 -17.23
C LEU A 225 -0.27 -20.09 -16.16
N ILE A 226 -1.54 -20.50 -16.11
CA ILE A 226 -2.07 -21.46 -15.14
C ILE A 226 -1.92 -22.92 -15.63
N LEU A 227 -1.68 -23.14 -16.94
CA LEU A 227 -1.72 -24.47 -17.56
C LEU A 227 -0.49 -24.84 -18.41
N VAL A 228 0.52 -23.96 -18.51
CA VAL A 228 1.76 -24.31 -19.22
C VAL A 228 2.63 -25.19 -18.31
N HIS A 229 2.95 -26.36 -18.87
CA HIS A 229 3.61 -27.54 -18.30
C HIS A 229 4.85 -27.23 -17.45
#